data_AF-A0A443LLY5-F1
#
_entry.id   AF-A0A443LLY5-F1
#
_cell.length_a   1.000
_cell.length_b   1.000
_cell.length_c   1.000
_cell.angle_alpha   90.00
_cell.angle_beta   90.00
_cell.angle_gamma   90.00
#
_symmetry.space_group_name_H-M   'P 1'
#
loop_
_entity.id
_entity.type
_entity.pdbx_description
1 polymer ?
#
loop_
_entity_poly.entity_id
_entity_poly.type
_entity_poly.pdbx_seq_one_letter_code
_entity_poly.pdbx_strand_id
1 'polypeptide(L)'
;MTLRILALATLSLIIPTRTVHAAPPDPIARGAYLARIMDCAGCHMPRAPDGIPVVEKGLAGGTVGFELPGLGTFWPPNLTPDKTGLGDWSEAEIATAITTGVLPDGRVLAPVMPWASYAALNADDLAALVAWLRAQPPIENPVPEPVAPGAPAPAPFYRVTMPAP
;
A
#
# COMPACT_ATOMS: atom_id res chain seq x y z
N MET A 1 -77.85 23.37 27.96
CA MET A 1 -76.47 23.23 28.48
C MET A 1 -75.59 22.80 27.31
N THR A 2 -75.00 23.76 26.59
CA THR A 2 -74.35 23.56 25.29
C THR A 2 -72.86 23.23 25.48
N LEU A 3 -72.46 22.01 25.13
CA LEU A 3 -71.06 21.56 25.17
C LEU A 3 -70.37 21.93 23.85
N ARG A 4 -69.42 22.87 23.89
CA ARG A 4 -68.58 23.24 22.73
C ARG A 4 -67.37 22.30 22.67
N ILE A 5 -67.28 21.50 21.60
CA ILE A 5 -66.12 20.66 21.31
C ILE A 5 -65.12 21.51 20.51
N LEU A 6 -63.95 21.80 21.08
CA LEU A 6 -62.82 22.39 20.34
C LEU A 6 -62.10 21.26 19.60
N ALA A 7 -62.12 21.30 18.27
CA ALA A 7 -61.28 20.46 17.43
C ALA A 7 -59.86 21.07 17.36
N LEU A 8 -58.88 20.41 17.98
CA LEU A 8 -57.46 20.73 17.77
C LEU A 8 -57.02 20.14 16.43
N ALA A 9 -56.77 21.00 15.44
CA ALA A 9 -56.10 20.61 14.21
C ALA A 9 -54.60 20.46 14.48
N THR A 10 -54.11 19.22 14.54
CA THR A 10 -52.67 18.94 14.61
C THR A 10 -52.05 19.15 13.23
N LEU A 11 -51.31 20.24 13.05
CA LEU A 11 -50.54 20.51 11.85
C LEU A 11 -49.28 19.62 11.86
N SER A 12 -49.31 18.48 11.17
CA SER A 12 -48.14 17.63 10.98
C SER A 12 -47.11 18.36 10.11
N LEU A 13 -46.00 18.76 10.72
CA LEU A 13 -44.84 19.34 10.04
C LEU A 13 -44.12 18.24 9.25
N ILE A 14 -44.30 18.22 7.93
CA ILE A 14 -43.55 17.32 7.04
C ILE A 14 -42.12 17.85 6.94
N ILE A 15 -41.19 17.25 7.67
CA ILE A 15 -39.77 17.53 7.52
C ILE A 15 -39.30 16.80 6.26
N PRO A 16 -38.84 17.49 5.21
CA PRO A 16 -38.28 16.81 4.06
C PRO A 16 -36.98 16.13 4.49
N THR A 17 -36.97 14.80 4.50
CA THR A 17 -35.74 14.02 4.65
C THR A 17 -34.85 14.30 3.44
N ARG A 18 -33.88 15.21 3.60
CA ARG A 18 -32.77 15.31 2.66
C ARG A 18 -31.95 14.04 2.78
N THR A 19 -32.07 13.16 1.81
CA THR A 19 -31.12 12.08 1.60
C THR A 19 -29.76 12.72 1.30
N VAL A 20 -28.89 12.77 2.30
CA VAL A 20 -27.48 13.09 2.08
C VAL A 20 -26.87 11.87 1.39
N HIS A 21 -26.72 11.92 0.07
CA HIS A 21 -25.84 11.00 -0.61
C HIS A 21 -24.41 11.35 -0.17
N ALA A 22 -23.75 10.43 0.53
CA ALA A 22 -22.32 10.54 0.75
C ALA A 22 -21.65 10.61 -0.63
N ALA A 23 -20.72 11.55 -0.81
CA ALA A 23 -19.88 11.55 -1.99
C ALA A 23 -19.17 10.19 -2.10
N PRO A 24 -18.96 9.65 -3.32
CA PRO A 24 -18.17 8.45 -3.48
C PRO A 24 -16.80 8.65 -2.80
N PRO A 25 -16.28 7.63 -2.10
CA PRO A 25 -15.01 7.75 -1.39
C PRO A 25 -13.90 8.17 -2.36
N ASP A 26 -13.11 9.16 -1.97
CA ASP A 26 -11.94 9.61 -2.74
C ASP A 26 -10.97 8.44 -2.97
N PRO A 27 -10.73 8.04 -4.25
CA PRO A 27 -9.83 6.93 -4.57
C PRO A 27 -8.43 7.11 -4.00
N ILE A 28 -7.91 8.34 -3.94
CA ILE A 28 -6.58 8.62 -3.39
C ILE A 28 -6.57 8.41 -1.88
N ALA A 29 -7.60 8.89 -1.16
CA ALA A 29 -7.75 8.64 0.27
C ALA A 29 -7.93 7.13 0.58
N ARG A 30 -8.65 6.40 -0.28
CA ARG A 30 -8.80 4.94 -0.16
C ARG A 30 -7.47 4.22 -0.36
N GLY A 31 -6.71 4.59 -1.38
CA GLY A 31 -5.37 4.04 -1.64
C GLY A 31 -4.39 4.32 -0.49
N ALA A 32 -4.40 5.54 0.06
CA ALA A 32 -3.61 5.90 1.23
C ALA A 32 -3.95 5.03 2.45
N TYR A 33 -5.24 4.79 2.68
CA TYR A 33 -5.71 3.91 3.74
C TYR A 33 -5.22 2.48 3.55
N LEU A 34 -5.36 1.93 2.34
CA LEU A 34 -4.90 0.58 1.99
C LEU A 34 -3.39 0.44 2.20
N ALA A 35 -2.59 1.36 1.66
CA ALA A 35 -1.13 1.37 1.83
C ALA A 35 -0.70 1.39 3.30
N ARG A 36 -1.48 2.04 4.18
CA ARG A 36 -1.25 2.07 5.62
C ARG A 36 -1.55 0.74 6.29
N ILE A 37 -2.71 0.13 6.02
CA ILE A 37 -3.11 -1.12 6.67
C ILE A 37 -2.39 -2.35 6.11
N MET A 38 -1.91 -2.26 4.87
CA MET A 38 -1.03 -3.24 4.23
C MET A 38 0.46 -2.98 4.54
N ASP A 39 0.75 -2.01 5.43
CA ASP A 39 2.08 -1.69 5.92
C ASP A 39 3.15 -1.51 4.83
N CYS A 40 2.82 -0.83 3.72
CA CYS A 40 3.78 -0.60 2.64
C CYS A 40 5.01 0.17 3.15
N ALA A 41 4.80 1.16 4.03
CA ALA A 41 5.87 1.92 4.65
C ALA A 41 6.73 1.07 5.60
N GLY A 42 6.21 0.00 6.18
CA GLY A 42 6.93 -0.95 7.05
C GLY A 42 8.20 -1.50 6.41
N CYS A 43 8.21 -1.70 5.09
CA CYS A 43 9.41 -2.15 4.36
C CYS A 43 9.96 -1.09 3.40
N HIS A 44 9.11 -0.33 2.72
CA HIS A 44 9.53 0.52 1.60
C HIS A 44 9.88 1.97 1.99
N MET A 45 9.79 2.34 3.26
CA MET A 45 10.31 3.63 3.74
C MET A 45 11.79 3.50 4.14
N PRO A 46 12.68 4.44 3.81
CA PRO A 46 14.04 4.40 4.34
C PRO A 46 14.07 4.57 5.86
N ARG A 47 15.03 3.92 6.53
CA ARG A 47 15.36 4.16 7.94
C ARG A 47 16.77 4.68 8.05
N ALA A 48 16.98 5.66 8.92
CA ALA A 48 18.31 6.12 9.31
C ALA A 48 19.08 5.00 10.04
N PRO A 49 20.42 5.12 10.21
CA PRO A 49 21.22 4.07 10.88
C PRO A 49 20.77 3.72 12.31
N ASP A 50 20.07 4.62 12.98
CA ASP A 50 19.46 4.42 14.31
C ASP A 50 18.08 3.73 14.25
N GLY A 51 17.60 3.39 13.06
CA GLY A 51 16.31 2.74 12.81
C GLY A 51 15.12 3.69 12.69
N ILE A 52 15.32 5.00 12.85
CA ILE A 52 14.23 5.99 12.77
C ILE A 52 13.76 6.12 11.30
N PRO A 53 12.43 6.08 11.04
CA PRO A 53 11.90 6.31 9.69
C PRO A 53 12.24 7.70 9.15
N VAL A 54 12.70 7.75 7.90
CA VAL A 54 13.03 8.97 7.16
C VAL A 54 11.79 9.41 6.38
N VAL A 55 10.86 10.08 7.07
CA VAL A 55 9.50 10.37 6.57
C VAL A 55 9.51 11.17 5.26
N GLU A 56 10.46 12.09 5.12
CA GLU A 56 10.66 12.91 3.92
C GLU A 56 11.03 12.11 2.67
N LYS A 57 11.51 10.87 2.85
CA LYS A 57 11.78 9.95 1.75
C LYS A 57 10.59 9.07 1.36
N GLY A 58 9.45 9.18 2.04
CA GLY A 58 8.22 8.47 1.67
C GLY A 58 8.43 6.98 1.45
N LEU A 59 7.99 6.45 0.31
CA LEU A 59 8.17 5.04 -0.09
C LEU A 59 9.37 4.83 -1.03
N ALA A 60 10.46 5.58 -0.86
CA ALA A 60 11.61 5.55 -1.77
C ALA A 60 12.48 4.29 -1.67
N GLY A 61 12.08 3.26 -0.92
CA GLY A 61 12.79 1.98 -0.78
C GLY A 61 13.36 1.75 0.62
N GLY A 62 13.51 0.49 1.01
CA GLY A 62 14.02 0.11 2.33
C GLY A 62 15.55 0.19 2.39
N THR A 63 16.10 0.59 3.54
CA THR A 63 17.56 0.65 3.76
C THR A 63 18.17 -0.66 4.25
N VAL A 64 17.33 -1.61 4.68
CA VAL A 64 17.75 -2.92 5.21
C VAL A 64 17.03 -4.01 4.42
N GLY A 65 17.79 -4.98 3.91
CA GLY A 65 17.28 -6.11 3.15
C GLY A 65 16.87 -7.29 4.04
N PHE A 66 16.41 -8.36 3.39
CA PHE A 66 16.00 -9.61 4.02
C PHE A 66 16.65 -10.78 3.28
N GLU A 67 17.46 -11.56 3.99
CA GLU A 67 17.95 -12.84 3.50
C GLU A 67 16.95 -13.94 3.82
N LEU A 68 16.52 -14.62 2.77
CA LEU A 68 15.63 -15.76 2.81
C LEU A 68 16.44 -17.03 2.52
N PRO A 69 16.37 -18.04 3.42
CA PRO A 69 17.12 -19.29 3.26
C PRO A 69 16.89 -19.92 1.88
N GLY A 70 17.99 -20.12 1.14
CA GLY A 70 17.99 -20.74 -0.18
C GLY A 70 17.49 -19.86 -1.34
N LEU A 71 16.97 -18.65 -1.08
CA LEU A 71 16.48 -17.74 -2.13
C LEU A 71 17.40 -16.54 -2.39
N GLY A 72 18.15 -16.09 -1.38
CA GLY A 72 19.07 -14.97 -1.49
C GLY A 72 18.67 -13.78 -0.60
N THR A 73 19.23 -12.61 -0.89
CA THR A 73 18.96 -11.37 -0.14
C THR A 73 18.26 -10.35 -1.02
N PHE A 74 17.20 -9.75 -0.49
CA PHE A 74 16.31 -8.85 -1.20
C PHE A 74 16.17 -7.53 -0.44
N TRP A 75 16.18 -6.39 -1.15
CA TRP A 75 15.91 -5.08 -0.58
C TRP A 75 14.54 -4.56 -1.04
N PRO A 76 13.74 -3.93 -0.16
CA PRO A 76 12.47 -3.35 -0.57
C PRO A 76 12.68 -2.24 -1.61
N PRO A 77 12.12 -2.35 -2.82
CA PRO A 77 12.33 -1.37 -3.90
C PRO A 77 11.67 -0.03 -3.62
N ASN A 78 12.10 0.99 -4.36
CA ASN A 78 11.43 2.28 -4.44
C ASN A 78 10.03 2.11 -5.08
N LEU A 79 8.98 2.56 -4.37
CA LEU A 79 7.59 2.49 -4.84
C LEU A 79 7.06 3.83 -5.38
N THR A 80 7.88 4.88 -5.39
CA THR A 80 7.51 6.18 -5.96
C THR A 80 7.47 6.12 -7.49
N PRO A 81 6.81 7.07 -8.19
CA PRO A 81 6.79 7.10 -9.65
C PRO A 81 8.12 7.59 -10.28
N ASP A 82 9.22 7.61 -9.52
CA ASP A 82 10.55 7.86 -10.05
C ASP A 82 11.05 6.68 -10.90
N LYS A 83 12.01 6.93 -11.81
CA LYS A 83 12.62 5.89 -12.67
C LYS A 83 13.39 4.82 -11.89
N THR A 84 13.90 5.15 -10.71
CA THR A 84 14.50 4.18 -9.79
C THR A 84 13.46 3.32 -9.05
N GLY A 85 12.17 3.61 -9.24
CA GLY A 85 11.03 2.89 -8.68
C GLY A 85 10.02 2.46 -9.75
N LEU A 86 8.76 2.88 -9.62
CA LEU A 86 7.64 2.46 -10.48
C LEU A 86 7.45 3.33 -11.73
N GLY A 87 8.36 4.28 -11.99
CA GLY A 87 8.22 5.28 -13.07
C GLY A 87 8.04 4.67 -14.46
N ASP A 88 8.73 3.56 -14.74
CA ASP A 88 8.69 2.90 -16.06
C ASP A 88 7.65 1.78 -16.14
N TRP A 89 7.02 1.41 -15.02
CA TRP A 89 5.96 0.40 -15.02
C TRP A 89 4.65 1.03 -15.45
N SER A 90 3.72 0.25 -15.98
CA SER A 90 2.31 0.61 -16.20
C SER A 90 1.49 0.33 -14.95
N GLU A 91 0.29 0.93 -14.84
CA GLU A 91 -0.62 0.64 -13.73
C GLU A 91 -1.02 -0.84 -13.66
N ALA A 92 -1.18 -1.49 -14.83
CA ALA A 92 -1.50 -2.91 -14.93
C ALA A 92 -0.35 -3.79 -14.44
N GLU A 93 0.90 -3.41 -14.71
CA GLU A 93 2.08 -4.12 -14.20
C GLU A 93 2.20 -3.99 -12.68
N ILE A 94 1.98 -2.79 -12.13
CA ILE A 94 1.95 -2.59 -10.67
C ILE A 94 0.85 -3.45 -10.04
N ALA A 95 -0.35 -3.42 -10.60
CA ALA A 95 -1.48 -4.23 -10.14
C ALA A 95 -1.17 -5.74 -10.17
N THR A 96 -0.54 -6.19 -11.26
CA THR A 96 -0.12 -7.59 -11.43
C THR A 96 0.92 -7.99 -10.40
N ALA A 97 1.96 -7.18 -10.19
CA ALA A 97 2.99 -7.47 -9.19
C ALA A 97 2.42 -7.55 -7.77
N ILE A 98 1.49 -6.66 -7.41
CA ILE A 98 0.84 -6.64 -6.09
C ILE A 98 0.03 -7.91 -5.85
N THR A 99 -0.75 -8.36 -6.84
CA THR A 99 -1.74 -9.43 -6.66
C THR A 99 -1.25 -10.83 -7.02
N THR A 100 -0.25 -10.92 -7.90
CA THR A 100 0.28 -12.20 -8.40
C THR A 100 1.74 -12.44 -8.03
N GLY A 101 2.45 -11.40 -7.58
CA GLY A 101 3.89 -11.46 -7.35
C GLY A 101 4.72 -11.44 -8.64
N VAL A 102 4.12 -11.35 -9.83
CA VAL A 102 4.86 -11.39 -11.10
C VAL A 102 5.31 -9.98 -11.51
N LEU A 103 6.61 -9.84 -11.75
CA LEU A 103 7.26 -8.63 -12.22
C LEU A 103 7.10 -8.46 -13.74
N PRO A 104 7.27 -7.24 -14.30
CA PRO A 104 7.18 -7.00 -15.75
C PRO A 104 8.11 -7.89 -16.60
N ASP A 105 9.26 -8.27 -16.04
CA ASP A 105 10.24 -9.15 -16.68
C ASP A 105 9.96 -10.65 -16.50
N GLY A 106 8.83 -11.01 -15.87
CA GLY A 106 8.40 -12.37 -15.62
C GLY A 106 9.01 -13.04 -14.38
N ARG A 107 9.92 -12.37 -13.66
CA ARG A 107 10.40 -12.87 -12.36
C ARG A 107 9.28 -12.83 -11.32
N VAL A 108 9.43 -13.65 -10.27
CA VAL A 108 8.49 -13.69 -9.14
C VAL A 108 9.10 -12.98 -7.93
N LEU A 109 8.32 -12.12 -7.29
CA LEU A 109 8.66 -11.46 -6.04
C LEU A 109 8.94 -12.48 -4.94
N ALA A 110 10.03 -12.24 -4.21
CA ALA A 110 10.35 -12.99 -3.00
C ALA A 110 9.18 -12.92 -2.00
N PRO A 111 8.88 -14.01 -1.27
CA PRO A 111 7.70 -14.10 -0.39
C PRO A 111 7.78 -13.18 0.84
N VAL A 112 8.90 -12.48 1.04
CA VAL A 112 9.00 -11.39 2.03
C VAL A 112 8.06 -10.23 1.68
N MET A 113 7.77 -10.02 0.40
CA MET A 113 6.66 -9.18 -0.03
C MET A 113 5.40 -10.06 -0.01
N PRO A 114 4.38 -9.75 0.81
CA PRO A 114 3.25 -10.65 1.06
C PRO A 114 2.18 -10.57 -0.05
N TRP A 115 2.58 -10.69 -1.33
CA TRP A 115 1.69 -10.60 -2.50
C TRP A 115 0.54 -11.62 -2.44
N ALA A 116 0.79 -12.81 -1.90
CA ALA A 116 -0.25 -13.84 -1.74
C ALA A 116 -1.39 -13.38 -0.82
N SER A 117 -1.07 -12.56 0.20
CA SER A 117 -2.09 -11.95 1.08
C SER A 117 -2.85 -10.83 0.39
N TYR A 118 -2.26 -10.19 -0.63
CA TYR A 118 -2.86 -9.09 -1.39
C TYR A 118 -3.64 -9.56 -2.61
N ALA A 119 -3.51 -10.84 -2.99
CA ALA A 119 -4.20 -11.45 -4.13
C ALA A 119 -5.74 -11.35 -4.06
N ALA A 120 -6.30 -11.17 -2.85
CA ALA A 120 -7.75 -11.06 -2.63
C ALA A 120 -8.28 -9.61 -2.70
N LEU A 121 -7.44 -8.62 -3.00
CA LEU A 121 -7.91 -7.25 -3.22
C LEU A 121 -8.93 -7.22 -4.36
N ASN A 122 -10.07 -6.57 -4.12
CA ASN A 122 -11.03 -6.29 -5.18
C ASN A 122 -10.46 -5.24 -6.15
N ALA A 123 -11.04 -5.14 -7.34
CA ALA A 123 -10.55 -4.27 -8.41
C ALA A 123 -10.53 -2.78 -8.01
N ASP A 124 -11.54 -2.31 -7.27
CA ASP A 124 -11.64 -0.90 -6.87
C ASP A 124 -10.55 -0.53 -5.86
N ASP A 125 -10.29 -1.41 -4.89
CA ASP A 125 -9.22 -1.23 -3.89
C ASP A 125 -7.84 -1.30 -4.54
N LEU A 126 -7.63 -2.23 -5.48
CA LEU A 126 -6.38 -2.32 -6.22
C LEU A 126 -6.14 -1.07 -7.07
N ALA A 127 -7.15 -0.60 -7.79
CA ALA A 127 -7.07 0.62 -8.57
C ALA A 127 -6.79 1.85 -7.70
N ALA A 128 -7.47 1.96 -6.55
CA ALA A 128 -7.23 3.03 -5.58
C ALA A 128 -5.79 3.02 -5.04
N LEU A 129 -5.27 1.83 -4.69
CA LEU A 129 -3.89 1.68 -4.22
C LEU A 129 -2.87 2.08 -5.31
N VAL A 130 -3.06 1.61 -6.54
CA VAL A 130 -2.17 1.96 -7.66
C VAL A 130 -2.23 3.46 -7.97
N ALA A 131 -3.43 4.06 -8.00
CA ALA A 131 -3.59 5.49 -8.20
C ALA A 131 -2.90 6.31 -7.10
N TRP A 132 -2.98 5.86 -5.84
CA TRP A 132 -2.27 6.50 -4.74
C TRP A 132 -0.75 6.38 -4.88
N LEU A 133 -0.21 5.21 -5.27
CA LEU A 133 1.22 5.03 -5.54
C LEU A 133 1.71 5.98 -6.66
N ARG A 134 0.91 6.16 -7.71
CA ARG A 134 1.20 7.13 -8.78
C ARG A 134 1.18 8.57 -8.34
N ALA A 135 0.34 8.91 -7.36
CA ALA A 135 0.23 10.25 -6.83
C ALA A 135 1.36 10.62 -5.84
N GLN A 136 2.25 9.67 -5.49
CA GLN A 136 3.37 9.97 -4.59
C GLN A 136 4.39 10.91 -5.25
N PRO A 137 5.09 11.76 -4.46
CA PRO A 137 6.22 12.50 -4.97
C PRO A 137 7.28 11.55 -5.56
N PRO A 138 7.79 11.80 -6.78
CA PRO A 138 8.89 11.02 -7.31
C PRO A 138 10.16 11.34 -6.50
N ILE A 139 10.80 10.30 -5.97
CA ILE A 139 12.05 10.44 -5.22
C ILE A 139 13.07 9.49 -5.84
N GLU A 140 14.14 10.05 -6.40
CA GLU A 140 15.27 9.27 -6.87
C GLU A 140 15.98 8.60 -5.70
N ASN A 141 15.98 7.27 -5.70
CA ASN A 141 16.69 6.46 -4.72
C ASN A 141 16.90 5.04 -5.27
N PRO A 142 18.04 4.75 -5.92
CA PRO A 142 18.37 3.39 -6.32
C PRO A 142 18.59 2.52 -5.08
N VAL A 143 17.95 1.35 -5.04
CA VAL A 143 18.20 0.33 -4.01
C VAL A 143 19.11 -0.77 -4.55
N PRO A 144 19.82 -1.52 -3.69
CA PRO A 144 20.60 -2.66 -4.15
C PRO A 144 19.74 -3.73 -4.83
N GLU A 145 20.27 -4.30 -5.91
CA GLU A 145 19.66 -5.44 -6.58
C GLU A 145 19.64 -6.69 -5.69
N PRO A 146 18.67 -7.60 -5.87
CA PRO A 146 18.68 -8.90 -5.22
C PRO A 146 19.96 -9.68 -5.51
N VAL A 147 20.51 -10.33 -4.49
CA VAL A 147 21.71 -11.17 -4.63
C VAL A 147 21.39 -12.63 -4.38
N ALA A 148 22.07 -13.51 -5.11
CA ALA A 148 21.90 -14.96 -5.00
C ALA A 148 22.32 -15.50 -3.61
N PRO A 149 21.83 -16.69 -3.21
CA PRO A 149 22.25 -17.33 -1.97
C PRO A 149 23.77 -17.42 -1.83
N GLY A 150 24.30 -16.98 -0.69
CA GLY A 150 25.73 -17.04 -0.36
C GLY A 150 26.60 -15.97 -1.03
N ALA A 151 26.04 -15.11 -1.90
CA ALA A 151 26.77 -13.98 -2.46
C ALA A 151 26.99 -12.87 -1.40
N PRO A 152 28.07 -12.09 -1.49
CA PRO A 152 28.28 -10.93 -0.62
C PRO A 152 27.14 -9.90 -0.78
N ALA A 153 26.58 -9.45 0.34
CA ALA A 153 25.55 -8.41 0.33
C ALA A 153 26.19 -7.01 0.23
N PRO A 154 25.69 -6.13 -0.66
CA PRO A 154 26.21 -4.76 -0.82
C PRO A 154 25.71 -3.79 0.25
N ALA A 155 24.76 -4.18 1.10
CA ALA A 155 24.12 -3.32 2.10
C ALA A 155 23.64 -4.14 3.32
N PRO A 156 23.25 -3.49 4.44
CA PRO A 156 22.70 -4.18 5.61
C PRO A 156 21.45 -5.02 5.29
N PHE A 157 21.29 -6.15 5.99
CA PHE A 157 20.13 -7.03 5.86
C PHE A 157 19.85 -7.82 7.15
N TYR A 158 18.61 -8.24 7.34
CA TYR A 158 18.19 -9.23 8.33
C TYR A 158 18.31 -10.64 7.77
N ARG A 159 18.75 -11.59 8.59
CA ARG A 159 18.81 -13.02 8.23
C ARG A 159 17.72 -13.79 8.98
N VAL A 160 16.86 -14.49 8.24
CA VAL A 160 15.94 -15.46 8.84
C VAL A 160 16.69 -16.76 9.07
N THR A 161 16.93 -17.12 10.33
CA THR A 161 17.49 -18.44 10.67
C THR A 161 16.40 -19.34 11.22
N MET A 162 16.16 -20.46 10.56
CA MET A 162 15.29 -21.49 11.11
C MET A 162 15.98 -22.12 12.33
N PRO A 163 15.33 -22.16 13.50
CA PRO A 163 15.87 -22.88 14.64
C PRO A 163 16.00 -24.38 14.27
N ALA A 164 16.97 -25.05 14.89
CA ALA A 164 17.04 -26.50 14.79
C ALA A 164 15.71 -27.11 15.28
N PRO A 165 15.22 -28.19 14.63
CA PRO A 165 13.98 -28.85 15.01
C PRO A 165 14.00 -29.38 16.45
#